data_AF-A0A7W3PDP2-F1
#
_entry.id   AF-A0A7W3PDP2-F1
#
_cell.length_a   1.000
_cell.length_b   1.000
_cell.length_c   1.000
_cell.angle_alpha   90.00
_cell.angle_beta   90.00
_cell.angle_gamma   90.00
#
_symmetry.space_group_name_H-M   'P 1'
#
loop_
_entity.id
_entity.type
_entity.pdbx_description
1 polymer ?
#
loop_
_entity_poly.entity_id
_entity_poly.type
_entity_poly.pdbx_seq_one_letter_code
_entity_poly.pdbx_strand_id
1 'polypeptide(L)'
;MLLAVVAVGSWSIRGAQADNAAEASASAAAAERIEVGVPTVVSADTLEEFSATHSPLYWAGEIPDTKIELTLTATSGTFVRYLPTDAEAGDSDKYLTVATYEAISGYEGLKTADKEIATVESSKSGAVITVFDDRPLSTYFSFQNAAFQVEVFSPKKGESKKLTDDGSIGLVGGEA
;
A
#
# COMPACT_ATOMS: atom_id res chain seq x y z
N MET A 1 49.65 -23.81 -35.39
CA MET A 1 48.54 -22.84 -35.30
C MET A 1 47.55 -23.41 -34.28
N LEU A 2 47.71 -23.04 -33.00
CA LEU A 2 46.84 -23.49 -31.91
C LEU A 2 45.65 -22.52 -31.77
N LEU A 3 44.44 -23.05 -31.78
CA LEU A 3 43.22 -22.36 -31.34
C LEU A 3 43.01 -22.68 -29.86
N ALA A 4 43.14 -21.66 -29.00
CA ALA A 4 42.69 -21.72 -27.62
C ALA A 4 41.27 -21.15 -27.54
N VAL A 5 40.32 -21.98 -27.14
CA VAL A 5 38.96 -21.57 -26.79
C VAL A 5 39.03 -20.91 -25.40
N VAL A 6 38.68 -19.62 -25.32
CA VAL A 6 38.49 -18.93 -24.05
C VAL A 6 37.05 -19.15 -23.60
N ALA A 7 36.85 -20.04 -22.63
CA ALA A 7 35.60 -20.11 -21.88
C ALA A 7 35.66 -19.04 -20.78
N VAL A 8 34.92 -17.95 -20.95
CA VAL A 8 34.75 -16.92 -19.91
C VAL A 8 33.56 -17.33 -19.03
N GLY A 9 33.77 -17.32 -17.72
CA GLY A 9 32.87 -17.93 -16.73
C GLY A 9 31.49 -17.29 -16.63
N SER A 10 30.46 -18.14 -16.74
CA SER A 10 29.06 -17.84 -16.43
C SER A 10 28.65 -18.28 -15.02
N TRP A 11 29.49 -18.05 -14.00
CA TRP A 11 29.16 -18.50 -12.64
C TRP A 11 28.38 -17.45 -11.83
N SER A 12 28.54 -16.15 -12.10
CA SER A 12 27.93 -15.11 -11.24
C SER A 12 26.44 -14.87 -11.50
N ILE A 13 25.91 -15.16 -12.69
CA ILE A 13 24.50 -14.87 -13.03
C ILE A 13 23.54 -15.94 -12.46
N ARG A 14 24.01 -17.18 -12.28
CA ARG A 14 23.17 -18.28 -11.79
C ARG A 14 22.84 -18.20 -10.30
N GLY A 15 23.75 -17.64 -9.49
CA GLY A 15 23.55 -17.48 -8.04
C GLY A 15 22.45 -16.49 -7.71
N ALA A 16 22.60 -15.23 -8.15
CA ALA A 16 21.61 -14.18 -7.91
C ALA A 16 20.22 -14.53 -8.46
N GLN A 17 20.15 -15.22 -9.60
CA GLN A 17 18.86 -15.65 -10.17
C GLN A 17 18.19 -16.76 -9.36
N ALA A 18 18.95 -17.63 -8.70
CA ALA A 18 18.40 -18.64 -7.80
C ALA A 18 17.94 -18.02 -6.48
N ASP A 19 18.69 -17.05 -5.95
CA ASP A 19 18.36 -16.33 -4.72
C ASP A 19 17.06 -15.52 -4.90
N ASN A 20 16.96 -14.74 -5.99
CA ASN A 20 15.74 -14.00 -6.34
C ASN A 20 14.52 -14.93 -6.54
N ALA A 21 14.72 -16.10 -7.15
CA ALA A 21 13.63 -17.06 -7.34
C ALA A 21 13.16 -17.68 -6.01
N ALA A 22 14.09 -17.90 -5.07
CA ALA A 22 13.75 -18.38 -3.74
C ALA A 22 13.02 -17.32 -2.91
N GLU A 23 13.45 -16.05 -2.99
CA GLU A 23 12.80 -14.92 -2.32
C GLU A 23 11.39 -14.67 -2.86
N ALA A 24 11.21 -14.64 -4.19
CA ALA A 24 9.90 -14.53 -4.81
C ALA A 24 8.97 -15.69 -4.41
N SER A 25 9.48 -16.93 -4.41
CA SER A 25 8.70 -18.09 -3.96
C SER A 25 8.31 -18.01 -2.47
N ALA A 26 9.17 -17.46 -1.62
CA ALA A 26 8.89 -17.28 -0.20
C ALA A 26 7.84 -16.17 0.02
N SER A 27 7.94 -15.08 -0.74
CA SER A 27 7.00 -13.96 -0.72
C SER A 27 5.60 -14.38 -1.16
N ALA A 28 5.49 -15.09 -2.29
CA ALA A 28 4.20 -15.62 -2.77
C ALA A 28 3.57 -16.56 -1.74
N ALA A 29 4.36 -17.48 -1.16
CA ALA A 29 3.86 -18.36 -0.11
C ALA A 29 3.46 -17.62 1.17
N ALA A 30 4.06 -16.46 1.47
CA ALA A 30 3.68 -15.61 2.59
C ALA A 30 2.38 -14.84 2.30
N ALA A 31 2.19 -14.35 1.08
CA ALA A 31 0.96 -13.69 0.64
C ALA A 31 -0.26 -14.63 0.71
N GLU A 32 -0.09 -15.91 0.35
CA GLU A 32 -1.14 -16.94 0.48
C GLU A 32 -1.52 -17.25 1.94
N ARG A 33 -0.67 -16.91 2.90
CA ARG A 33 -0.87 -17.14 4.33
C ARG A 33 -1.52 -15.96 5.06
N ILE A 34 -1.86 -14.87 4.36
CA ILE A 34 -2.53 -13.73 4.97
C ILE A 34 -3.97 -14.13 5.33
N GLU A 35 -4.25 -14.19 6.63
CA GLU A 35 -5.55 -14.58 7.15
C GLU A 35 -6.47 -13.35 7.36
N VAL A 36 -7.75 -13.51 7.02
CA VAL A 36 -8.75 -12.47 7.24
C VAL A 36 -8.90 -12.17 8.73
N GLY A 37 -8.77 -10.89 9.09
CA GLY A 37 -8.93 -10.38 10.45
C GLY A 37 -7.69 -10.53 11.34
N VAL A 38 -6.57 -11.03 10.80
CA VAL A 38 -5.33 -11.23 11.54
C VAL A 38 -4.29 -10.19 11.08
N PRO A 39 -3.95 -9.19 11.91
CA PRO A 39 -2.86 -8.27 11.63
C PRO A 39 -1.55 -9.03 11.47
N THR A 40 -0.86 -8.82 10.34
CA THR A 40 0.35 -9.57 9.99
C THR A 40 1.43 -8.61 9.52
N VAL A 41 2.63 -8.68 10.12
CA VAL A 41 3.80 -7.96 9.59
C VAL A 41 4.30 -8.66 8.32
N VAL A 42 4.47 -7.90 7.25
CA VAL A 42 4.88 -8.38 5.91
C VAL A 42 6.05 -7.56 5.36
N SER A 43 6.77 -8.10 4.39
CA SER A 43 7.71 -7.31 3.57
C SER A 43 6.98 -6.56 2.46
N ALA A 44 7.66 -5.60 1.83
CA ALA A 44 7.15 -4.93 0.63
C ALA A 44 6.86 -5.94 -0.51
N ASP A 45 7.77 -6.90 -0.74
CA ASP A 45 7.55 -7.94 -1.75
C ASP A 45 6.32 -8.80 -1.46
N THR A 46 6.06 -9.12 -0.19
CA THR A 46 4.86 -9.91 0.20
C THR A 46 3.59 -9.09 0.03
N LEU A 47 3.66 -7.79 0.30
CA LEU A 47 2.56 -6.86 0.02
C LEU A 47 2.28 -6.79 -1.49
N GLU A 48 3.32 -6.77 -2.33
CA GLU A 48 3.20 -6.79 -3.79
C GLU A 48 2.55 -8.07 -4.30
N GLU A 49 3.06 -9.24 -3.90
CA GLU A 49 2.47 -10.53 -4.26
C GLU A 49 1.01 -10.64 -3.79
N PHE A 50 0.70 -10.14 -2.58
CA PHE A 50 -0.68 -10.08 -2.09
C PHE A 50 -1.57 -9.20 -2.97
N SER A 51 -1.07 -8.03 -3.38
CA SER A 51 -1.81 -7.08 -4.22
C SER A 51 -2.16 -7.61 -5.60
N ALA A 52 -1.42 -8.60 -6.12
CA ALA A 52 -1.69 -9.23 -7.42
C ALA A 52 -3.08 -9.91 -7.47
N THR A 53 -3.62 -10.32 -6.33
CA THR A 53 -4.96 -10.93 -6.21
C THR A 53 -5.97 -10.06 -5.45
N HIS A 54 -5.50 -8.99 -4.80
CA HIS A 54 -6.30 -8.08 -3.97
C HIS A 54 -6.09 -6.62 -4.43
N SER A 55 -6.30 -6.38 -5.72
CA SER A 55 -6.12 -5.07 -6.36
C SER A 55 -7.46 -4.32 -6.49
N PRO A 56 -7.50 -3.00 -6.27
CA PRO A 56 -6.35 -2.13 -5.98
C PRO A 56 -5.97 -2.10 -4.50
N LEU A 57 -4.66 -2.03 -4.23
CA LEU A 57 -4.10 -1.81 -2.90
C LEU A 57 -3.20 -0.58 -2.92
N TYR A 58 -3.37 0.31 -1.95
CA TYR A 58 -2.60 1.54 -1.84
C TYR A 58 -1.75 1.53 -0.57
N TRP A 59 -0.62 2.22 -0.64
CA TRP A 59 0.34 2.31 0.46
C TRP A 59 1.21 3.58 0.30
N ALA A 60 2.02 3.89 1.31
CA ALA A 60 2.94 5.03 1.32
C ALA A 60 4.38 4.67 0.94
N GLY A 61 4.61 3.51 0.31
CA GLY A 61 5.95 2.96 0.09
C GLY A 61 6.59 2.41 1.37
N GLU A 62 7.86 2.02 1.29
CA GLU A 62 8.65 1.67 2.49
C GLU A 62 9.04 2.95 3.26
N ILE A 63 8.83 2.92 4.58
CA ILE A 63 9.20 4.03 5.46
C ILE A 63 10.33 3.56 6.39
N PRO A 64 11.46 4.29 6.47
CA PRO A 64 12.55 3.95 7.38
C PRO A 64 12.08 3.79 8.83
N ASP A 65 12.72 2.86 9.55
CA ASP A 65 12.43 2.57 10.96
C ASP A 65 10.98 2.15 11.24
N THR A 66 10.31 1.57 10.23
CA THR A 66 8.97 0.97 10.37
C THR A 66 8.88 -0.45 9.83
N LYS A 67 7.89 -1.20 10.32
CA LYS A 67 7.40 -2.46 9.75
C LYS A 67 6.08 -2.20 9.04
N ILE A 68 5.84 -2.92 7.95
CA ILE A 68 4.55 -2.92 7.27
C ILE A 68 3.68 -3.99 7.91
N GLU A 69 2.54 -3.58 8.45
CA GLU A 69 1.47 -4.49 8.86
C GLU A 69 0.35 -4.46 7.84
N LEU A 70 -0.06 -5.65 7.41
CA LEU A 70 -1.20 -5.88 6.53
C LEU A 70 -2.34 -6.51 7.33
N THR A 71 -3.53 -5.94 7.20
CA THR A 71 -4.77 -6.57 7.70
C THR A 71 -5.81 -6.59 6.59
N LEU A 72 -6.21 -7.79 6.16
CA LEU A 72 -7.37 -7.99 5.31
C LEU A 72 -8.60 -8.19 6.19
N THR A 73 -9.68 -7.47 5.93
CA THR A 73 -10.95 -7.68 6.65
C THR A 73 -12.00 -8.30 5.74
N ALA A 74 -12.96 -9.03 6.31
CA ALA A 74 -13.99 -9.71 5.53
C ALA A 74 -14.93 -8.73 4.77
N THR A 75 -15.08 -7.50 5.27
CA THR A 75 -16.10 -6.56 4.79
C THR A 75 -15.65 -5.10 4.78
N SER A 76 -14.52 -4.76 5.40
CA SER A 76 -14.14 -3.38 5.71
C SER A 76 -12.93 -2.91 4.90
N GLY A 77 -12.43 -3.70 3.96
CA GLY A 77 -11.26 -3.36 3.14
C GLY A 77 -9.94 -3.95 3.64
N THR A 78 -8.86 -3.51 2.98
CA THR A 78 -7.48 -3.92 3.25
C THR A 78 -6.70 -2.74 3.83
N PHE A 79 -5.98 -2.98 4.92
CA PHE A 79 -5.28 -1.95 5.68
C PHE A 79 -3.78 -2.21 5.63
N VAL A 80 -3.02 -1.18 5.24
CA VAL A 80 -1.56 -1.14 5.29
C VAL A 80 -1.16 -0.14 6.37
N ARG A 81 -0.57 -0.62 7.46
CA ARG A 81 -0.22 0.17 8.64
C ARG A 81 1.29 0.16 8.88
N TYR A 82 1.84 1.29 9.32
CA TYR A 82 3.29 1.48 9.49
C TYR A 82 3.67 1.50 10.96
N LEU A 83 4.14 0.38 11.48
CA LEU A 83 4.47 0.20 12.90
C LEU A 83 5.93 0.58 13.17
N PRO A 84 6.27 1.19 14.32
CA PRO A 84 7.65 1.24 14.80
C PRO A 84 8.30 -0.16 14.86
N THR A 85 9.63 -0.23 14.72
CA THR A 85 10.35 -1.52 14.70
C THR A 85 10.21 -2.35 15.98
N ASP A 86 9.90 -1.72 17.11
CA ASP A 86 9.68 -2.37 18.41
C ASP A 86 8.20 -2.71 18.67
N ALA A 87 7.28 -2.24 17.84
CA ALA A 87 5.87 -2.59 17.92
C ALA A 87 5.59 -3.97 17.29
N GLU A 88 4.60 -4.64 17.85
CA GLU A 88 4.10 -5.95 17.42
C GLU A 88 2.90 -5.80 16.47
N ALA A 89 2.63 -6.82 15.67
CA ALA A 89 1.41 -6.85 14.87
C ALA A 89 0.16 -6.78 15.78
N GLY A 90 -0.80 -5.96 15.40
CA GLY A 90 -2.03 -5.71 16.16
C GLY A 90 -1.87 -4.71 17.29
N ASP A 91 -0.74 -3.99 17.39
CA ASP A 91 -0.53 -2.95 18.40
C ASP A 91 -1.68 -1.92 18.39
N SER A 92 -2.12 -1.49 19.58
CA SER A 92 -3.33 -0.67 19.74
C SER A 92 -3.12 0.82 19.51
N ASP A 93 -1.87 1.29 19.41
CA ASP A 93 -1.60 2.69 19.17
C ASP A 93 -1.95 3.10 17.73
N LYS A 94 -2.01 4.42 17.53
CA LYS A 94 -2.39 5.02 16.25
C LYS A 94 -1.15 5.26 15.41
N TYR A 95 -1.11 4.64 14.24
CA TYR A 95 -0.02 4.76 13.29
C TYR A 95 -0.53 5.19 11.92
N LEU A 96 0.37 5.65 11.05
CA LEU A 96 0.03 5.90 9.65
C LEU A 96 -0.61 4.63 9.07
N THR A 97 -1.81 4.78 8.52
CA THR A 97 -2.59 3.68 7.96
C THR A 97 -3.18 4.12 6.63
N VAL A 98 -2.97 3.31 5.60
CA VAL A 98 -3.61 3.44 4.30
C VAL A 98 -4.64 2.32 4.19
N ALA A 99 -5.92 2.67 4.16
CA ALA A 99 -7.01 1.72 4.04
C ALA A 99 -7.62 1.80 2.64
N THR A 100 -7.67 0.69 1.92
CA THR A 100 -8.43 0.58 0.68
C THR A 100 -9.74 -0.15 0.92
N TYR A 101 -10.85 0.58 0.74
CA TYR A 101 -12.21 0.08 0.80
C TYR A 101 -12.68 -0.29 -0.60
N GLU A 102 -12.94 -1.57 -0.84
CA GLU A 102 -13.42 -2.09 -2.12
C GLU A 102 -14.96 -2.15 -2.17
N ALA A 103 -15.49 -2.38 -3.38
CA ALA A 103 -16.92 -2.60 -3.65
C ALA A 103 -17.84 -1.44 -3.20
N ILE A 104 -17.31 -0.21 -3.19
CA ILE A 104 -18.08 1.00 -2.87
C ILE A 104 -17.93 2.08 -3.94
N SER A 105 -18.96 2.92 -4.08
CA SER A 105 -18.96 4.09 -4.97
C SER A 105 -18.24 5.28 -4.33
N GLY A 106 -16.94 5.12 -4.02
CA GLY A 106 -16.14 6.11 -3.30
C GLY A 106 -16.13 7.48 -3.97
N TYR A 107 -15.89 7.54 -5.28
CA TYR A 107 -15.79 8.81 -6.01
C TYR A 107 -17.06 9.67 -5.91
N GLU A 108 -18.24 9.09 -6.14
CA GLU A 108 -19.50 9.84 -6.06
C GLU A 108 -19.81 10.30 -4.62
N GLY A 109 -19.53 9.43 -3.64
CA GLY A 109 -19.69 9.77 -2.22
C GLY A 109 -18.80 10.94 -1.79
N LEU A 110 -17.52 10.91 -2.17
CA LEU A 110 -16.57 11.98 -1.84
C LEU A 110 -16.87 13.28 -2.60
N LYS A 111 -17.18 13.20 -3.90
CA LYS A 111 -17.46 14.37 -4.74
C LYS A 111 -18.69 15.16 -4.31
N THR A 112 -19.68 14.47 -3.74
CA THR A 112 -20.94 15.07 -3.28
C THR A 112 -20.97 15.37 -1.79
N ALA A 113 -19.83 15.20 -1.08
CA ALA A 113 -19.72 15.56 0.32
C ALA A 113 -20.12 17.02 0.56
N ASP A 114 -20.83 17.24 1.67
CA ASP A 114 -21.30 18.56 2.07
C ASP A 114 -20.11 19.47 2.39
N LYS A 115 -20.00 20.57 1.64
CA LYS A 115 -18.88 21.52 1.71
C LYS A 115 -18.93 22.41 2.95
N GLU A 116 -20.01 22.39 3.71
CA GLU A 116 -20.06 23.03 5.04
C GLU A 116 -19.26 22.26 6.08
N ILE A 117 -18.98 20.97 5.84
CA ILE A 117 -18.30 20.07 6.79
C ILE A 117 -17.13 19.30 6.16
N ALA A 118 -16.79 19.61 4.92
CA ALA A 118 -15.71 18.94 4.19
C ALA A 118 -15.05 19.86 3.16
N THR A 119 -13.74 19.70 3.01
CA THR A 119 -13.00 20.25 1.88
C THR A 119 -12.94 19.21 0.77
N VAL A 120 -13.45 19.54 -0.43
CA VAL A 120 -13.48 18.66 -1.60
C VAL A 120 -12.65 19.27 -2.72
N GLU A 121 -11.65 18.53 -3.21
CA GLU A 121 -10.70 18.95 -4.23
C GLU A 121 -10.59 17.91 -5.35
N SER A 122 -10.03 18.31 -6.49
CA SER A 122 -9.70 17.39 -7.58
C SER A 122 -8.22 17.45 -7.87
N SER A 123 -7.56 16.29 -7.92
CA SER A 123 -6.16 16.19 -8.29
C SER A 123 -5.98 16.35 -9.80
N LYS A 124 -4.74 16.60 -10.25
CA LYS A 124 -4.38 16.58 -11.67
C LYS A 124 -4.51 15.19 -12.30
N SER A 125 -4.39 14.12 -11.50
CA SER A 125 -4.59 12.73 -11.93
C SER A 125 -6.07 12.33 -12.03
N GLY A 126 -6.99 13.24 -11.74
CA GLY A 126 -8.43 12.99 -11.83
C GLY A 126 -9.05 12.34 -10.59
N ALA A 127 -8.30 12.24 -9.49
CA ALA A 127 -8.84 11.81 -8.21
C ALA A 127 -9.73 12.92 -7.62
N VAL A 128 -10.81 12.54 -6.96
CA VAL A 128 -11.45 13.41 -5.97
C VAL A 128 -10.75 13.19 -4.64
N ILE A 129 -10.38 14.27 -3.95
CA ILE A 129 -9.76 14.26 -2.64
C ILE A 129 -10.71 14.95 -1.66
N THR A 130 -10.93 14.38 -0.49
CA THR A 130 -11.85 14.94 0.51
C THR A 130 -11.26 14.83 1.91
N VAL A 131 -11.37 15.90 2.68
CA VAL A 131 -11.05 15.95 4.10
C VAL A 131 -12.30 16.43 4.83
N PHE A 132 -12.77 15.64 5.80
CA PHE A 132 -13.92 16.00 6.64
C PHE A 132 -13.46 16.73 7.91
N ASP A 133 -14.21 17.73 8.34
CA ASP A 133 -13.86 18.58 9.50
C ASP A 133 -13.89 17.79 10.82
N ASP A 134 -14.75 16.77 10.91
CA ASP A 134 -14.88 15.88 12.06
C ASP A 134 -13.82 14.77 12.11
N ARG A 135 -13.09 14.56 11.01
CA ARG A 135 -12.03 13.55 10.85
C ARG A 135 -10.77 14.17 10.22
N PRO A 136 -10.18 15.20 10.85
CA PRO A 136 -9.11 16.00 10.24
C PRO A 136 -7.75 15.29 10.15
N LEU A 137 -7.64 14.08 10.69
CA LEU A 137 -6.46 13.23 10.59
C LEU A 137 -6.49 12.30 9.37
N SER A 138 -7.63 12.23 8.68
CA SER A 138 -7.85 11.37 7.54
C SER A 138 -8.06 12.19 6.27
N THR A 139 -7.46 11.74 5.17
CA THR A 139 -7.73 12.24 3.82
C THR A 139 -8.24 11.08 2.97
N TYR A 140 -9.30 11.33 2.23
CA TYR A 140 -9.97 10.32 1.43
C TYR A 140 -9.76 10.62 -0.04
N PHE A 141 -9.54 9.60 -0.87
CA PHE A 141 -9.57 9.79 -2.31
C PHE A 141 -10.16 8.60 -3.07
N SER A 142 -10.62 8.87 -4.28
CA SER A 142 -11.10 7.88 -5.24
C SER A 142 -11.04 8.45 -6.66
N PHE A 143 -11.25 7.59 -7.66
CA PHE A 143 -11.23 7.96 -9.09
C PHE A 143 -12.59 7.70 -9.73
N GLN A 144 -12.89 8.46 -10.78
CA GLN A 144 -14.13 8.28 -11.52
C GLN A 144 -14.22 6.86 -12.10
N ASN A 145 -15.39 6.23 -11.95
CA ASN A 145 -15.66 4.83 -12.36
C ASN A 145 -14.86 3.76 -11.58
N ALA A 146 -14.15 4.13 -10.52
CA ALA A 146 -13.53 3.18 -9.61
C ALA A 146 -14.54 2.65 -8.59
N ALA A 147 -14.45 1.35 -8.28
CA ALA A 147 -15.24 0.69 -7.25
C ALA A 147 -14.49 0.63 -5.90
N PHE A 148 -13.76 1.70 -5.56
CA PHE A 148 -13.01 1.78 -4.31
C PHE A 148 -12.97 3.19 -3.72
N GLN A 149 -12.59 3.28 -2.45
CA GLN A 149 -12.14 4.50 -1.77
C GLN A 149 -10.87 4.20 -1.00
N VAL A 150 -9.94 5.15 -0.96
CA VAL A 150 -8.78 5.08 -0.08
C VAL A 150 -8.95 6.09 1.05
N GLU A 151 -8.64 5.66 2.28
CA GLU A 151 -8.41 6.55 3.43
C GLU A 151 -6.93 6.53 3.78
N VAL A 152 -6.34 7.71 3.92
CA VAL A 152 -5.00 7.92 4.44
C VAL A 152 -5.16 8.54 5.81
N PHE A 153 -4.85 7.80 6.87
CA PHE A 153 -4.88 8.29 8.25
C PHE A 153 -3.44 8.52 8.74
N SER A 154 -3.18 9.66 9.40
CA SER A 154 -1.96 9.84 10.19
C SER A 154 -2.27 10.46 11.56
N PRO A 155 -1.62 9.98 12.65
CA PRO A 155 -1.73 10.64 13.96
C PRO A 155 -1.14 12.07 13.96
N LYS A 156 -0.34 12.44 12.97
CA LYS A 156 0.25 13.77 12.82
C LYS A 156 -0.64 14.65 11.94
N LYS A 157 -1.15 15.72 12.54
CA LYS A 157 -2.06 16.67 11.88
C LYS A 157 -1.51 17.17 10.55
N GLY A 158 -2.32 17.04 9.50
CA GLY A 158 -2.02 17.51 8.13
C GLY A 158 -1.12 16.57 7.31
N GLU A 159 -0.57 15.51 7.89
CA GLU A 159 0.32 14.60 7.18
C GLU A 159 -0.42 13.73 6.15
N SER A 160 -1.64 13.26 6.46
CA SER A 160 -2.46 12.51 5.49
C SER A 160 -2.75 13.30 4.22
N LYS A 161 -3.11 14.57 4.36
CA LYS A 161 -3.33 15.46 3.21
C LYS A 161 -2.04 15.69 2.44
N LYS A 162 -0.93 15.95 3.15
CA LYS A 162 0.38 16.14 2.52
C LYS A 162 0.77 14.93 1.66
N LEU A 163 0.71 13.71 2.21
CA LEU A 163 1.06 12.47 1.50
C LEU A 163 0.15 12.21 0.29
N THR A 164 -1.12 12.57 0.39
CA THR A 164 -2.07 12.43 -0.72
C THR A 164 -1.78 13.44 -1.84
N ASP A 165 -1.54 14.71 -1.47
CA ASP A 165 -1.32 15.80 -2.43
C ASP A 165 0.03 15.70 -3.16
N ASP A 166 1.08 15.23 -2.48
CA ASP A 166 2.42 15.08 -3.04
C ASP A 166 2.63 13.78 -3.83
N GLY A 167 1.62 12.91 -3.87
CA GLY A 167 1.65 11.65 -4.61
C GLY A 167 2.43 10.53 -3.92
N SER A 168 2.76 10.67 -2.64
CA SER A 168 3.44 9.61 -1.86
C SER A 168 2.57 8.37 -1.65
N ILE A 169 1.25 8.48 -1.82
CA ILE A 169 0.33 7.34 -1.74
C ILE A 169 0.15 6.72 -3.13
N GLY A 170 0.82 5.58 -3.34
CA GLY A 170 0.85 4.86 -4.61
C GLY A 170 0.10 3.54 -4.58
N LEU A 171 -0.14 2.97 -5.76
CA LEU A 171 -0.56 1.58 -5.88
C LEU A 171 0.61 0.67 -5.47
N VAL A 172 0.32 -0.39 -4.72
CA VAL A 172 1.29 -1.47 -4.52
C VAL A 172 1.60 -2.12 -5.88
N GLY A 173 2.89 -2.33 -6.17
CA GLY A 173 3.36 -2.87 -7.46
C GLY A 173 3.24 -1.89 -8.65
N GLY A 174 2.79 -0.65 -8.43
CA GLY A 174 2.81 0.41 -9.44
C GLY A 174 4.17 1.11 -9.47
N GLU A 175 4.66 1.47 -10.66
CA GLU A 175 5.77 2.42 -10.76
C GLU A 175 5.34 3.78 -10.17
N ALA A 176 6.19 4.35 -9.31
CA ALA A 176 6.01 5.68 -8.72
C ALA A 176 6.28 6.81 -9.73
#